data_AF-A0A7Y8UUD8-F1
#
_entry.id   AF-A0A7Y8UUD8-F1
#
_cell.length_a   1.000
_cell.length_b   1.000
_cell.length_c   1.000
_cell.angle_alpha   90.00
_cell.angle_beta   90.00
_cell.angle_gamma   90.00
#
_symmetry.space_group_name_H-M   'P 1'
#
loop_
_entity.id
_entity.type
_entity.pdbx_description
1 polymer ?
#
loop_
_entity_poly.entity_id
_entity_poly.type
_entity_poly.pdbx_seq_one_letter_code
_entity_poly.pdbx_strand_id
1 'polypeptide(L)' 'DEYAAEVREQEQLWISRGVTSVPTIVFNDQYAVSGGQPAEAFVGAIRQIISESKN' A
#
# COMPACT_ATOMS: atom_id res chain seq x y z
N ASP A 1 17.78 -9.68 17.69
CA ASP A 1 16.69 -8.82 18.22
C ASP A 1 16.89 -7.32 17.98
N GLU A 2 18.06 -6.86 17.52
CA GLU A 2 18.40 -5.44 17.34
C GLU A 2 17.33 -4.60 16.59
N TYR A 3 16.69 -5.14 15.57
CA TYR A 3 15.66 -4.45 14.77
C TYR A 3 14.24 -4.99 15.00
N ALA A 4 14.05 -5.94 15.92
CA ALA A 4 12.77 -6.65 16.07
C ALA A 4 11.65 -5.71 16.56
N ALA A 5 11.97 -4.73 17.39
CA ALA A 5 11.01 -3.74 17.88
C ALA A 5 10.54 -2.82 16.74
N GLU A 6 11.48 -2.30 15.95
CA GLU A 6 11.19 -1.42 14.82
C GLU A 6 10.33 -2.12 13.75
N VAL A 7 10.67 -3.37 13.41
CA VAL A 7 9.87 -4.17 12.46
C VAL A 7 8.44 -4.36 12.97
N ARG A 8 8.26 -4.71 14.25
CA ARG A 8 6.92 -4.88 14.83
C ARG A 8 6.11 -3.58 14.84
N GLU A 9 6.76 -2.45 15.14
CA GLU A 9 6.10 -1.14 15.10
C GLU A 9 5.60 -0.82 13.68
N GLN A 10 6.42 -1.06 12.67
CA GLN A 10 6.04 -0.85 11.26
C GLN A 10 4.89 -1.80 10.84
N GLU A 11 4.94 -3.08 11.23
CA GLU A 11 3.85 -4.03 10.96
C GLU A 11 2.53 -3.56 11.59
N GLN A 12 2.55 -3.14 12.85
CA GLN A 12 1.36 -2.65 13.56
C GLN A 12 0.80 -1.38 12.93
N LEU A 13 1.67 -0.47 12.47
CA LEU A 13 1.25 0.73 11.75
C LEU A 13 0.41 0.36 10.51
N TRP A 14 0.89 -0.56 9.67
CA TRP A 14 0.16 -0.94 8.45
C TRP A 14 -1.09 -1.76 8.73
N ILE A 15 -1.08 -2.65 9.73
CA ILE A 15 -2.28 -3.37 10.18
C ILE A 15 -3.35 -2.37 10.66
N SER A 16 -2.96 -1.37 11.46
CA SER A 16 -3.88 -0.32 11.95
C SER A 16 -4.48 0.52 10.83
N ARG A 17 -3.77 0.63 9.69
CA ARG A 17 -4.23 1.28 8.45
C ARG A 17 -5.06 0.34 7.54
N GLY A 18 -5.39 -0.86 8.01
CA GLY A 18 -6.25 -1.81 7.30
C GLY A 18 -5.52 -2.77 6.35
N VAL A 19 -4.19 -2.78 6.33
CA VAL A 19 -3.42 -3.75 5.53
C VAL A 19 -3.50 -5.13 6.19
N THR A 20 -4.07 -6.11 5.48
CA THR A 20 -4.28 -7.48 5.99
C THR A 20 -3.66 -8.56 5.11
N SER A 21 -3.02 -8.19 3.99
CA SER A 21 -2.40 -9.12 3.06
C SER A 21 -1.13 -8.55 2.41
N VAL A 22 -0.27 -9.45 1.94
CA VAL A 22 0.99 -9.10 1.26
C VAL A 22 1.03 -9.72 -0.15
N PRO A 23 1.68 -9.06 -1.13
CA PRO A 23 2.17 -7.68 -1.07
C PRO A 23 0.99 -6.69 -1.06
N THR A 24 1.16 -5.54 -0.41
CA THR A 24 0.24 -4.39 -0.52
C THR A 24 1.08 -3.16 -0.83
N ILE A 25 0.70 -2.42 -1.87
CA ILE A 25 1.38 -1.20 -2.32
C ILE A 25 0.45 -0.03 -2.03
N VAL A 26 0.96 0.96 -1.29
CA VAL A 26 0.20 2.16 -0.89
C VAL A 26 0.71 3.36 -1.67
N PHE A 27 -0.19 4.08 -2.32
CA PHE A 27 0.07 5.31 -3.06
C PHE A 27 -0.49 6.51 -2.29
N ASN A 28 0.37 7.51 -2.09
CA ASN A 28 0.04 8.78 -1.43
C ASN A 28 -0.67 8.62 -0.06
N ASP A 29 -0.38 7.54 0.68
CA ASP A 29 -1.03 7.18 1.95
C ASP A 29 -2.58 7.11 1.89
N GLN A 30 -3.16 7.03 0.69
CA GLN A 30 -4.61 7.13 0.47
C GLN A 30 -5.18 5.96 -0.32
N TYR A 31 -4.39 5.39 -1.23
CA TYR A 31 -4.83 4.34 -2.13
C TYR A 31 -3.98 3.09 -1.91
N ALA A 32 -4.61 1.91 -1.89
CA ALA A 32 -3.91 0.65 -1.71
C ALA A 32 -4.24 -0.34 -2.83
N VAL A 33 -3.23 -1.04 -3.34
CA VAL A 33 -3.37 -2.17 -4.25
C VAL A 33 -2.77 -3.40 -3.58
N SER A 34 -3.62 -4.39 -3.31
CA SER A 34 -3.22 -5.65 -2.66
C SER A 34 -3.07 -6.80 -3.66
N GLY A 35 -2.09 -7.66 -3.39
CA GLY A 35 -1.72 -8.81 -4.19
C GLY A 35 -0.64 -8.53 -5.23
N GLY A 36 -0.01 -9.61 -5.71
CA GLY A 36 0.96 -9.57 -6.82
C GLY A 36 0.26 -9.37 -8.17
N GLN A 37 -0.38 -8.22 -8.34
CA GLN A 37 -1.17 -7.89 -9.53
C GLN A 37 -0.29 -7.79 -10.79
N PRO A 38 -0.86 -7.99 -11.99
CA PRO A 38 -0.15 -7.73 -13.24
C PRO A 38 0.16 -6.23 -13.42
N ALA A 39 1.15 -5.90 -14.24
CA ALA A 39 1.61 -4.53 -14.46
C ALA A 39 0.48 -3.60 -14.95
N GLU A 40 -0.41 -4.11 -15.79
CA GLU A 40 -1.54 -3.37 -16.36
C GLU A 40 -2.51 -2.88 -15.28
N ALA A 41 -2.70 -3.68 -14.21
CA ALA A 41 -3.55 -3.30 -13.08
C ALA A 41 -2.94 -2.12 -12.30
N PHE A 42 -1.63 -2.12 -12.08
CA PHE A 42 -0.94 -0.99 -11.45
C PHE A 42 -1.00 0.27 -12.31
N VAL A 43 -0.78 0.15 -13.62
CA VAL A 43 -0.90 1.28 -14.55
C VAL A 43 -2.32 1.88 -14.51
N GLY A 44 -3.35 1.04 -14.51
CA GLY A 44 -4.74 1.47 -14.37
C GLY A 44 -4.98 2.22 -13.05
N ALA A 45 -4.55 1.64 -11.93
CA ALA A 45 -4.68 2.26 -10.60
C ALA A 45 -3.97 3.62 -10.52
N ILE A 46 -2.73 3.72 -11.00
CA ILE A 46 -1.97 4.98 -11.00
C ILE A 46 -2.68 6.05 -11.85
N ARG A 47 -3.18 5.70 -13.03
CA ARG A 47 -3.93 6.65 -13.87
C ARG A 47 -5.20 7.14 -13.19
N GLN A 48 -5.92 6.25 -12.52
CA GLN A 48 -7.12 6.60 -11.76
C GLN A 48 -6.79 7.58 -10.62
N ILE A 49 -5.78 7.28 -9.82
CA ILE A 49 -5.32 8.13 -8.72
C ILE A 49 -4.96 9.53 -9.21
N ILE A 50 -4.23 9.63 -10.33
CA ILE A 50 -3.87 10.91 -10.94
C ILE A 50 -5.11 11.66 -11.43
N SER A 51 -6.11 10.96 -11.97
CA SER A 51 -7.36 11.58 -12.43
C SER A 51 -8.18 12.13 -11.27
N GLU A 52 -8.26 11.40 -10.15
CA GLU A 52 -8.99 11.84 -8.96
C GLU A 52 -8.30 13.01 -8.26
N SER A 53 -6.96 13.02 -8.22
CA SER A 53 -6.17 14.08 -7.57
C SER A 53 -6.16 15.42 -8.33
N LYS A 54 -6.66 15.45 -9.56
CA LYS A 54 -6.75 16.67 -10.39
C LYS A 54 -8.08 17.41 -10.27
N ASN A 55 -9.05 16.82 -9.58
CA ASN A 55 -10.35 17.42 -9.29
C ASN A 55 -10.34 18.10 -7.92
#